data_AF-A0A7J2JRC5-F1
#
_entry.id   AF-A0A7J2JRC5-F1
#
_cell.length_a   1.000
_cell.length_b   1.000
_cell.length_c   1.000
_cell.angle_alpha   90.00
_cell.angle_beta   90.00
_cell.angle_gamma   90.00
#
_symmetry.space_group_name_H-M   'P 1'
#
loop_
_entity.id
_entity.type
_entity.pdbx_description
1 polymer ?
#
loop_
_entity_poly.entity_id
_entity_poly.type
_entity_poly.pdbx_seq_one_letter_code
_entity_poly.pdbx_strand_id
1 'polypeptide(L)'
;MGTCRLCGRSGVTISDVVGVCADCLRESPREALEVALQAHRRWRSRAGLPPEPPRNPGGVRCESCVNSCSIPEGGRGYCGFV
;
A
#
# COMPACT_ATOMS: atom_id res chain seq x y z
N MET A 1 6.59 18.36 11.56
CA MET A 1 5.15 18.66 11.47
C MET A 1 4.78 18.42 10.03
N GLY A 2 3.86 17.50 9.75
CA GLY A 2 3.56 17.13 8.37
C GLY A 2 2.39 17.91 7.79
N THR A 3 2.25 17.81 6.46
CA THR A 3 1.20 18.51 5.69
C THR A 3 0.39 17.52 4.84
N CYS A 4 -0.94 17.63 4.91
CA CYS A 4 -1.84 16.84 4.09
C CYS A 4 -1.81 17.34 2.64
N ARG A 5 -1.49 16.45 1.70
CA ARG A 5 -1.41 16.78 0.26
C ARG A 5 -2.77 17.02 -0.39
N LEU A 6 -3.87 16.64 0.26
CA LEU A 6 -5.23 16.84 -0.25
C LEU A 6 -5.84 18.17 0.21
N CYS A 7 -5.79 18.47 1.50
CA CYS A 7 -6.46 19.64 2.07
C CYS A 7 -5.51 20.75 2.55
N GLY A 8 -4.19 20.54 2.47
CA GLY A 8 -3.18 21.53 2.87
C GLY A 8 -3.01 21.73 4.38
N ARG A 9 -3.84 21.11 5.23
CA ARG A 9 -3.67 21.19 6.69
C ARG A 9 -2.32 20.67 7.13
N SER A 10 -1.69 21.37 8.06
CA SER A 10 -0.45 20.94 8.70
C SER A 10 -0.68 20.67 10.18
N GLY A 11 0.02 19.69 10.75
CA GLY A 11 -0.18 19.31 12.14
C GLY A 11 0.81 18.27 12.64
N VAL A 12 1.01 18.22 13.95
CA VAL A 12 1.89 17.23 14.59
C VAL A 12 1.38 15.80 14.45
N THR A 13 0.08 15.64 14.24
CA THR A 13 -0.59 14.36 14.00
C THR A 13 -0.59 13.95 12.52
N ILE A 14 -0.07 14.78 11.62
CA ILE A 14 0.02 14.49 10.20
C ILE A 14 1.44 14.02 9.89
N SER A 15 1.56 12.82 9.33
CA SER A 15 2.84 12.24 8.89
C SER A 15 3.19 12.69 7.48
N ASP A 16 4.44 13.11 7.26
CA ASP A 16 4.96 13.44 5.92
C ASP A 16 5.08 12.20 5.01
N VAL A 17 5.30 11.04 5.63
CA VAL A 17 5.45 9.76 4.91
C VAL A 17 4.09 9.30 4.38
N VAL A 18 3.05 9.32 5.22
CA VAL A 18 1.66 9.01 4.80
C VAL A 18 1.13 10.12 3.90
N GLY A 19 1.39 11.39 4.25
CA GLY A 19 1.08 12.56 3.44
C GLY A 19 -0.38 12.96 3.35
N VAL A 20 -1.26 12.35 4.13
CA VAL A 20 -2.68 12.69 4.23
C VAL A 20 -3.11 12.69 5.70
N CYS A 21 -4.07 13.54 6.04
CA CYS A 21 -4.63 13.60 7.40
C CYS A 21 -5.75 12.57 7.61
N ALA A 22 -6.10 12.33 8.87
CA ALA A 22 -7.13 11.36 9.25
C ALA A 22 -8.51 11.71 8.68
N ASP A 23 -8.87 13.00 8.58
CA ASP A 23 -10.19 13.39 8.08
C ASP A 23 -10.30 13.12 6.58
N CYS A 24 -9.28 13.47 5.78
CA CYS A 24 -9.26 13.15 4.36
C CYS A 24 -9.30 11.64 4.09
N LEU A 25 -8.71 10.81 4.95
CA LEU A 25 -8.81 9.36 4.84
C LEU A 25 -10.25 8.85 5.07
N ARG A 26 -11.06 9.55 5.88
CA ARG A 26 -12.46 9.18 6.16
C ARG A 26 -13.43 9.77 5.14
N GLU A 27 -13.22 11.03 4.75
CA GLU A 27 -14.12 11.80 3.90
C GLU A 27 -13.88 11.55 2.40
N SER A 28 -12.61 11.35 2.01
CA SER A 28 -12.16 11.19 0.63
C SER A 28 -11.28 9.94 0.46
N PRO A 29 -11.75 8.73 0.84
CA PRO A 29 -10.90 7.55 0.98
C PRO A 29 -10.22 7.14 -0.33
N ARG A 30 -10.86 7.32 -1.49
CA ARG A 30 -10.26 6.95 -2.78
C ARG A 30 -9.00 7.77 -3.08
N GLU A 31 -9.11 9.09 -3.03
CA GLU A 31 -7.99 10.01 -3.31
C GLU A 31 -6.92 9.93 -2.22
N ALA A 32 -7.35 9.83 -0.96
CA ALA A 32 -6.43 9.73 0.17
C ALA A 32 -5.62 8.44 0.14
N LEU A 33 -6.26 7.31 -0.22
CA LEU A 33 -5.58 6.03 -0.32
C LEU A 33 -4.56 6.01 -1.45
N GLU A 34 -4.84 6.64 -2.59
CA GLU A 34 -3.86 6.76 -3.67
C GLU A 34 -2.59 7.49 -3.25
N VAL A 35 -2.70 8.53 -2.42
CA VAL A 35 -1.53 9.21 -1.85
C VAL A 35 -0.85 8.34 -0.79
N ALA A 36 -1.62 7.82 0.16
CA ALA A 36 -1.11 7.10 1.32
C ALA A 36 -0.36 5.81 0.93
N LEU A 37 -0.84 5.08 -0.09
CA LEU A 37 -0.22 3.82 -0.53
C LEU A 37 1.08 4.01 -1.30
N GLN A 38 1.40 5.22 -1.79
CA GLN A 38 2.64 5.42 -2.55
C GLN A 38 3.89 5.11 -1.73
N ALA A 39 3.91 5.52 -0.45
CA ALA A 39 5.06 5.24 0.42
C ALA A 39 5.24 3.73 0.61
N HIS A 40 4.13 3.01 0.79
CA HIS A 40 4.11 1.56 0.93
C HIS A 40 4.62 0.85 -0.34
N ARG A 41 4.06 1.20 -1.51
CA ARG A 41 4.49 0.66 -2.81
C ARG A 41 6.00 0.89 -3.02
N ARG A 42 6.48 2.13 -2.81
CA ARG A 42 7.91 2.49 -2.97
C ARG A 42 8.83 1.66 -2.07
N TRP A 43 8.49 1.52 -0.79
CA TRP A 43 9.32 0.76 0.14
C TRP A 43 9.35 -0.73 -0.24
N ARG A 44 8.19 -1.31 -0.58
CA ARG A 44 8.09 -2.73 -0.96
C ARG A 44 8.90 -3.04 -2.21
N SER A 45 8.80 -2.19 -3.25
CA SER A 45 9.62 -2.34 -4.44
C SER A 45 11.12 -2.29 -4.14
N ARG A 46 11.57 -1.38 -3.27
CA ARG A 46 12.99 -1.31 -2.83
C ARG A 46 13.43 -2.55 -2.06
N ALA A 47 12.52 -3.16 -1.31
CA ALA A 47 12.77 -4.40 -0.57
C ALA A 47 12.68 -5.67 -1.45
N GLY A 48 12.43 -5.54 -2.77
CA GLY A 48 12.22 -6.69 -3.66
C GLY A 48 10.93 -7.46 -3.36
N LEU A 49 9.93 -6.79 -2.79
CA LEU A 49 8.62 -7.35 -2.48
C LEU A 49 7.55 -6.84 -3.47
N PRO A 50 6.50 -7.63 -3.77
CA PRO A 50 5.40 -7.18 -4.62
C PRO A 50 4.75 -5.91 -4.04
N PRO A 51 4.54 -4.83 -4.81
CA PRO A 51 3.97 -3.59 -4.29
C PRO A 51 2.51 -3.75 -3.82
N GLU A 52 1.80 -4.72 -4.39
CA GLU A 52 0.43 -5.11 -4.06
C GLU A 52 0.34 -6.64 -4.01
N PRO A 53 -0.70 -7.23 -3.39
CA PRO A 53 -0.88 -8.67 -3.43
C PRO A 53 -0.88 -9.19 -4.88
N PRO A 54 -0.01 -10.16 -5.23
CA PRO A 54 0.07 -10.64 -6.60
C PRO A 54 -1.24 -11.32 -7.01
N ARG A 55 -1.69 -11.03 -8.24
CA ARG A 55 -2.93 -11.54 -8.84
C ARG A 55 -2.65 -12.12 -10.23
N ASN A 56 -1.56 -12.87 -10.40
CA ASN A 56 -1.21 -13.44 -11.69
C ASN A 56 -2.27 -14.48 -12.12
N PRO A 57 -2.91 -14.38 -13.30
CA PRO A 57 -3.95 -15.33 -13.73
C PRO A 57 -3.48 -16.79 -13.82
N GLY A 58 -2.21 -17.05 -14.13
CA GLY A 58 -1.60 -18.38 -14.17
C GLY A 58 -0.79 -18.72 -12.92
N GLY A 59 -0.90 -17.91 -11.86
CA GLY A 59 -0.16 -18.10 -10.62
C GLY A 59 -0.74 -19.20 -9.73
N VAL A 60 0.08 -19.70 -8.82
CA VAL A 60 -0.36 -20.61 -7.75
C VAL A 60 -1.15 -19.81 -6.72
N ARG A 61 -2.36 -20.27 -6.39
CA ARG A 61 -3.22 -19.63 -5.40
C ARG A 61 -2.78 -20.02 -3.99
N CYS A 62 -2.48 -19.02 -3.15
CA CYS A 62 -2.18 -19.16 -1.73
C CYS A 62 -3.37 -18.67 -0.90
N GLU A 63 -3.92 -19.54 -0.04
CA GLU A 63 -5.14 -19.26 0.75
C GLU A 63 -4.88 -19.08 2.25
N SER A 64 -3.60 -18.97 2.66
CA SER A 64 -3.22 -18.88 4.08
C SER A 64 -3.63 -17.57 4.77
N CYS A 65 -4.04 -16.54 4.03
CA CYS A 65 -4.52 -15.27 4.59
C CYS A 65 -5.48 -14.56 3.63
N VAL A 66 -6.09 -13.47 4.10
CA VAL A 66 -7.07 -12.64 3.38
C VAL A 66 -6.57 -12.07 2.04
N ASN A 67 -5.25 -11.99 1.81
CA ASN A 67 -4.72 -11.50 0.55
C ASN A 67 -5.00 -12.45 -0.63
N SER A 68 -5.16 -13.76 -0.36
CA SER A 68 -5.44 -14.79 -1.38
C SER A 68 -4.56 -14.63 -2.63
N CYS A 69 -3.25 -14.57 -2.42
CA CYS A 69 -2.28 -14.24 -3.48
C CYS A 69 -2.36 -15.27 -4.62
N SER A 70 -2.25 -14.81 -5.86
CA SER A 70 -1.97 -15.67 -7.02
C SER A 70 -0.55 -15.39 -7.48
N ILE A 71 0.38 -16.26 -7.06
CA ILE A 71 1.82 -16.05 -7.11
C ILE A 71 2.38 -16.57 -8.44
N PRO A 72 3.04 -15.73 -9.26
CA PRO A 72 3.64 -16.19 -10.51
C PRO A 72 4.83 -17.13 -10.26
N GLU A 73 5.18 -17.94 -11.25
CA GLU A 73 6.37 -18.79 -11.22
C GLU A 73 7.64 -17.95 -10.95
N GLY A 74 8.47 -18.41 -10.00
CA GLY A 74 9.66 -17.67 -9.53
C GLY A 74 9.35 -16.39 -8.74
N GLY A 75 8.08 -16.05 -8.56
CA GLY A 75 7.63 -14.88 -7.79
C GLY A 75 7.57 -15.13 -6.29
N ARG A 76 7.05 -14.14 -5.57
CA ARG A 76 6.80 -14.21 -4.12
C ARG A 76 5.40 -13.71 -3.82
N GLY A 77 4.79 -14.26 -2.79
CA GLY A 77 3.58 -13.74 -2.18
C GLY A 77 3.78 -12.36 -1.56
N TYR A 78 2.68 -11.71 -1.20
CA TYR A 78 2.72 -10.38 -0.58
C TYR A 78 3.49 -10.36 0.75
N CYS A 79 3.49 -11.47 1.50
CA CYS A 79 4.26 -11.66 2.71
C CYS A 79 5.77 -11.91 2.46
N GLY A 80 6.19 -12.14 1.22
CA GLY A 80 7.58 -12.46 0.85
C GLY A 80 7.91 -13.95 0.77
N PHE A 81 6.96 -14.83 1.09
CA PHE A 81 7.09 -16.29 0.97
C PHE A 81 6.58 -16.80 -0.39
N VAL A 82 6.98 -18.02 -0.75
CA VAL A 82 6.50 -18.76 -1.93
C VAL A 82 5.34 -19.67 -1.55
#